data_AF-A0A7J3BAF1-F1
#
_entry.id   AF-A0A7J3BAF1-F1
#
_cell.length_a   1.000
_cell.length_b   1.000
_cell.length_c   1.000
_cell.angle_alpha   90.00
_cell.angle_beta   90.00
_cell.angle_gamma   90.00
#
_symmetry.space_group_name_H-M   'P 1'
#
loop_
_entity.id
_entity.type
_entity.pdbx_description
1 polymer ?
#
loop_
_entity_poly.entity_id
_entity_poly.type
_entity_poly.pdbx_seq_one_letter_code
_entity_poly.pdbx_strand_id
1 'polypeptide(L)'
;MISVEDLKRIIVSQREDMAELIRREKIIPRNVDIKRLESYLKHPIVFTILGIRRCGKSVFTWLLLANKKFGYINFFDERLSLLKQDDLDKVLQAFYELYGDV
;
A
#
# COMPACT_ATOMS: atom_id res chain seq x y z
N MET A 1 7.56 -14.02 -17.57
CA MET A 1 7.50 -13.99 -16.09
C MET A 1 7.91 -12.60 -15.67
N ILE A 2 7.20 -12.00 -14.70
CA ILE A 2 7.54 -10.67 -14.21
C ILE A 2 8.89 -10.72 -13.48
N SER A 3 9.78 -9.77 -13.78
CA SER A 3 11.06 -9.66 -13.09
C SER A 3 10.93 -8.85 -11.80
N VAL A 4 11.92 -8.99 -10.91
CA VAL A 4 12.01 -8.15 -9.70
C VAL A 4 12.09 -6.67 -10.09
N GLU A 5 12.82 -6.34 -11.16
CA GLU A 5 12.97 -4.96 -11.62
C GLU A 5 11.66 -4.37 -12.18
N ASP A 6 10.85 -5.18 -12.86
CA ASP A 6 9.49 -4.77 -13.28
C ASP A 6 8.61 -4.48 -12.05
N LEU A 7 8.67 -5.33 -11.03
CA LEU A 7 7.93 -5.14 -9.79
C LEU A 7 8.33 -3.86 -9.08
N LYS A 8 9.63 -3.55 -9.01
CA LYS A 8 10.10 -2.28 -8.42
C LYS A 8 9.53 -1.07 -9.16
N ARG A 9 9.58 -1.09 -10.49
CA ARG A 9 9.02 0.00 -11.32
C ARG A 9 7.53 0.19 -11.06
N ILE A 10 6.78 -0.90 -10.96
CA ILE A 10 5.35 -0.86 -10.64
C ILE A 10 5.11 -0.31 -9.23
N ILE A 11 5.83 -0.79 -8.22
CA ILE A 11 5.71 -0.33 -6.83
C ILE A 11 6.00 1.18 -6.72
N VAL A 12 7.06 1.66 -7.37
CA VAL A 12 7.41 3.10 -7.39
C VAL A 12 6.32 3.91 -8.09
N SER A 13 5.89 3.49 -9.28
CA SER A 13 4.79 4.13 -10.02
C SER A 13 3.51 4.22 -9.18
N GLN A 14 3.11 3.12 -8.53
CA GLN A 14 1.91 3.11 -7.69
C GLN A 14 2.03 4.04 -6.47
N ARG A 15 3.24 4.17 -5.90
CA ARG A 15 3.49 5.07 -4.78
C ARG A 15 3.44 6.54 -5.22
N GLU A 16 3.95 6.85 -6.42
CA GLU A 16 3.85 8.18 -7.03
C GLU A 16 2.39 8.55 -7.32
N ASP A 17 1.61 7.65 -7.93
CA ASP A 17 0.18 7.84 -8.20
C ASP A 17 -0.60 8.10 -6.91
N MET A 18 -0.32 7.32 -5.86
CA MET A 18 -0.90 7.52 -4.53
C MET A 18 -0.56 8.91 -3.98
N ALA A 19 0.72 9.29 -4.00
CA ALA A 19 1.18 10.58 -3.48
C ALA A 19 0.59 11.76 -4.27
N GLU A 20 0.49 11.65 -5.59
CA GLU A 20 -0.14 12.65 -6.44
C GLU A 20 -1.62 12.82 -6.09
N LEU A 21 -2.36 11.71 -5.95
CA LEU A 21 -3.77 11.74 -5.57
C LEU A 21 -3.96 12.44 -4.21
N ILE A 22 -3.15 12.09 -3.20
CA ILE A 22 -3.20 12.73 -1.88
C ILE A 22 -2.92 14.24 -1.98
N ARG A 23 -1.97 14.65 -2.82
CA ARG A 23 -1.56 16.05 -2.99
C ARG A 23 -2.60 16.88 -3.75
N ARG A 24 -3.20 16.31 -4.80
CA ARG A 24 -4.07 17.03 -5.73
C ARG A 24 -5.50 17.16 -5.22
N GLU A 25 -6.00 16.12 -4.56
CA GLU A 25 -7.41 16.03 -4.18
C GLU A 25 -7.69 16.65 -2.81
N LYS A 26 -8.89 17.19 -2.62
CA LYS A 26 -9.37 17.64 -1.31
C LYS A 26 -9.91 16.45 -0.51
N ILE A 27 -9.03 15.79 0.23
CA ILE A 27 -9.39 14.61 1.01
C ILE A 27 -10.04 15.01 2.35
N ILE A 28 -11.19 14.41 2.63
CA ILE A 28 -11.91 14.60 3.90
C ILE A 28 -11.47 13.51 4.89
N PRO A 29 -10.91 13.88 6.06
CA PRO A 29 -10.58 12.93 7.11
C PRO A 29 -11.83 12.19 7.60
N ARG A 30 -11.68 10.91 7.94
CA ARG A 30 -12.77 10.15 8.56
C ARG A 30 -12.89 10.50 10.04
N ASN A 31 -14.13 10.56 10.54
CA ASN A 31 -14.40 10.73 11.95
C ASN A 31 -14.21 9.39 12.70
N VAL A 32 -12.96 9.06 13.02
CA VAL A 32 -12.55 7.85 13.75
C VAL A 32 -11.43 8.17 14.73
N ASP A 33 -11.28 7.32 15.75
CA ASP A 33 -10.17 7.43 16.71
C ASP A 33 -8.86 6.93 16.09
N ILE A 34 -8.14 7.84 15.41
CA ILE A 34 -6.86 7.55 14.76
C ILE A 34 -5.83 7.02 15.75
N LYS A 35 -5.74 7.59 16.96
CA LYS A 35 -4.75 7.20 17.96
C LYS A 35 -4.95 5.75 18.41
N ARG A 36 -6.20 5.35 18.60
CA ARG A 36 -6.53 3.95 18.90
C ARG A 36 -6.13 3.03 17.75
N LEU A 37 -6.39 3.41 16.49
CA LEU A 37 -6.01 2.59 15.34
C LEU A 37 -4.49 2.46 15.19
N GLU A 38 -3.75 3.55 15.40
CA GLU A 38 -2.28 3.53 15.41
C GLU A 38 -1.70 2.64 16.52
N SER A 39 -2.43 2.42 17.63
CA SER A 39 -1.98 1.50 18.68
C SER A 39 -1.94 0.04 18.21
N TYR A 40 -2.86 -0.37 17.34
CA TYR A 40 -2.85 -1.71 16.76
C TYR A 40 -1.69 -1.94 15.79
N LEU A 41 -1.23 -0.89 15.12
CA LEU A 41 -0.10 -0.95 14.18
C LEU A 41 1.27 -1.19 14.86
N LYS A 42 1.33 -1.16 16.20
CA LYS A 42 2.55 -1.45 16.96
C LYS A 42 2.80 -2.94 17.16
N HIS A 43 1.81 -3.77 16.84
CA HIS A 43 1.89 -5.22 17.03
C HIS A 43 2.08 -5.92 15.67
N PRO A 44 2.77 -7.07 15.61
CA PRO A 44 2.95 -7.86 14.39
C PRO A 44 1.66 -8.63 14.07
N ILE A 45 0.59 -7.90 13.76
CA ILE A 45 -0.74 -8.45 13.46
C ILE A 45 -1.13 -8.15 12.02
N VAL A 46 -2.01 -9.00 11.48
CA VAL A 46 -2.73 -8.67 10.25
C VAL A 46 -3.86 -7.70 10.59
N PHE A 47 -3.74 -6.45 10.15
CA PHE A 47 -4.76 -5.42 10.35
C PHE A 47 -5.54 -5.17 9.05
N THR A 48 -6.82 -5.54 9.03
CA THR A 48 -7.66 -5.48 7.82
C THR A 48 -8.72 -4.38 7.92
N ILE A 49 -8.80 -3.53 6.88
CA ILE A 49 -9.82 -2.48 6.75
C ILE A 49 -10.90 -2.94 5.77
N LEU A 50 -12.11 -3.18 6.29
CA LEU A 50 -13.26 -3.70 5.52
C LEU A 50 -14.25 -2.59 5.11
N GLY A 51 -15.14 -2.91 4.17
CA GLY A 51 -16.24 -2.03 3.74
C GLY A 51 -16.56 -2.12 2.25
N ILE A 52 -17.66 -1.48 1.84
CA ILE A 52 -18.17 -1.52 0.45
C ILE A 52 -17.21 -0.88 -0.58
N ARG A 53 -17.38 -1.23 -1.86
CA ARG A 53 -16.64 -0.61 -2.97
C ARG A 53 -16.90 0.91 -2.98
N ARG A 54 -15.85 1.70 -3.24
CA ARG A 54 -15.89 3.18 -3.30
C ARG A 54 -16.14 3.95 -1.99
N CYS A 55 -16.12 3.31 -0.80
CA CYS A 55 -16.18 4.06 0.46
C CYS A 55 -14.85 4.74 0.88
N GLY A 56 -13.77 4.63 0.10
CA GLY A 56 -12.49 5.28 0.39
C GLY A 56 -11.57 4.53 1.36
N LYS A 57 -11.60 3.18 1.35
CA LYS A 57 -10.74 2.36 2.23
C LYS A 57 -9.25 2.60 1.99
N SER A 58 -8.79 2.52 0.74
CA SER A 58 -7.37 2.73 0.39
C SER A 58 -6.90 4.12 0.80
N VAL A 59 -7.69 5.15 0.47
CA VAL A 59 -7.43 6.54 0.89
C VAL A 59 -7.32 6.65 2.40
N PHE A 60 -8.23 6.04 3.14
CA PHE A 60 -8.17 6.01 4.61
C PHE A 60 -6.90 5.32 5.13
N THR A 61 -6.50 4.19 4.54
CA THR A 61 -5.25 3.51 4.90
C THR A 61 -4.03 4.40 4.66
N TRP A 62 -3.98 5.11 3.53
CA TRP A 62 -2.88 6.02 3.22
C TRP A 62 -2.80 7.18 4.22
N LEU A 63 -3.95 7.74 4.62
CA LEU A 63 -3.99 8.77 5.67
C LEU A 63 -3.51 8.23 7.03
N LEU A 64 -3.93 7.01 7.40
CA LEU A 64 -3.52 6.36 8.64
C LEU A 64 -2.00 6.10 8.68
N LEU A 65 -1.39 5.86 7.52
CA LEU A 65 0.04 5.55 7.38
C LEU A 65 0.90 6.73 6.93
N ALA A 66 0.31 7.93 6.73
CA ALA A 66 0.98 9.06 6.08
C ALA A 66 2.32 9.47 6.73
N ASN A 67 2.44 9.31 8.05
CA ASN A 67 3.64 9.65 8.82
C ASN A 67 4.50 8.42 9.17
N LYS A 68 4.31 7.30 8.48
CA LYS A 68 5.04 6.04 8.70
C LYS A 68 5.74 5.63 7.42
N LYS A 69 6.85 4.89 7.55
CA LYS A 69 7.45 4.17 6.43
C LYS A 69 6.63 2.90 6.23
N PHE A 70 6.12 2.67 5.02
CA PHE A 70 5.36 1.47 4.67
C PHE A 70 5.58 1.09 3.21
N GLY A 71 5.45 -0.20 2.92
CA GLY A 71 5.34 -0.74 1.57
C GLY A 71 3.88 -0.68 1.09
N TYR A 72 3.68 -0.34 -0.18
CA TYR A 72 2.36 -0.29 -0.81
C TYR A 72 2.39 -1.02 -2.15
N ILE A 73 1.42 -1.90 -2.35
CA ILE A 73 1.15 -2.54 -3.64
C ILE A 73 -0.37 -2.69 -3.82
N ASN A 74 -0.84 -2.37 -5.01
CA ASN A 74 -2.20 -2.63 -5.46
C ASN A 74 -2.21 -3.83 -6.39
N PHE A 75 -2.64 -4.99 -5.88
CA PHE A 75 -2.75 -6.21 -6.69
C PHE A 75 -3.85 -6.16 -7.77
N PHE A 76 -4.70 -5.14 -7.79
CA PHE A 76 -5.66 -4.93 -8.89
C PHE A 76 -5.07 -4.21 -10.11
N ASP A 77 -3.80 -3.81 -10.05
CA ASP A 77 -3.10 -3.23 -11.19
C ASP A 77 -2.98 -4.26 -12.33
N GLU A 78 -3.38 -3.88 -13.53
CA GLU A 78 -3.39 -4.77 -14.71
C GLU A 78 -2.00 -5.30 -15.05
N ARG A 79 -0.94 -4.54 -14.73
CA ARG A 79 0.46 -4.96 -14.91
C ARG A 79 0.83 -6.17 -14.04
N LEU A 80 0.06 -6.43 -12.99
CA LEU A 80 0.22 -7.56 -12.07
C LEU A 80 -0.76 -8.71 -12.36
N SER A 81 -1.58 -8.62 -13.41
CA SER A 81 -2.62 -9.62 -13.73
C SER A 81 -2.09 -11.04 -14.00
N LEU A 82 -0.83 -11.17 -14.41
CA LEU A 82 -0.17 -12.45 -14.69
C LEU A 82 0.67 -12.99 -13.52
N LEU A 83 0.63 -12.32 -12.36
CA LEU A 83 1.41 -12.69 -11.19
C LEU A 83 0.91 -14.01 -10.60
N LYS A 84 1.83 -14.96 -10.40
CA LYS A 84 1.53 -16.27 -9.80
C LYS A 84 1.94 -16.33 -8.33
N GLN A 85 1.49 -17.36 -7.63
CA GLN A 85 1.88 -17.60 -6.23
C GLN A 85 3.40 -17.65 -6.08
N ASP A 86 4.10 -18.33 -6.99
CA ASP A 86 5.57 -18.43 -7.00
C ASP A 86 6.30 -17.10 -7.26
N ASP A 87 5.58 -16.05 -7.71
CA ASP A 87 6.15 -14.72 -7.91
C ASP A 87 6.04 -13.83 -6.64
N LEU A 88 5.35 -14.27 -5.58
CA LEU A 88 5.17 -13.47 -4.36
C LEU A 88 6.50 -13.22 -3.62
N ASP A 89 7.44 -14.17 -3.67
CA ASP A 89 8.78 -13.96 -3.13
C ASP A 89 9.54 -12.85 -3.87
N LYS A 90 9.30 -12.69 -5.18
CA LYS A 90 9.86 -11.58 -5.96
C LYS A 90 9.26 -10.24 -5.57
N VAL A 91 7.97 -10.21 -5.22
CA VAL A 91 7.31 -9.00 -4.70
C VAL A 91 7.97 -8.58 -3.40
N LEU A 92 8.17 -9.54 -2.48
CA LEU A 92 8.83 -9.29 -1.21
C LEU A 92 10.29 -8.84 -1.41
N GLN A 93 11.03 -9.50 -2.29
CA GLN A 93 12.39 -9.10 -2.67
C GLN A 93 12.42 -7.67 -3.21
N ALA A 94 11.50 -7.30 -4.09
CA ALA A 94 11.41 -5.94 -4.63
C ALA A 94 11.18 -4.89 -3.52
N PHE A 95 10.37 -5.21 -2.51
CA PHE A 95 10.18 -4.33 -1.35
C PHE A 95 11.46 -4.18 -0.51
N TYR A 96 12.15 -5.27 -0.20
CA TYR A 96 13.42 -5.21 0.54
C TYR A 96 14.49 -4.43 -0.21
N GLU A 97 14.60 -4.60 -1.54
CA GLU A 97 15.57 -3.86 -2.35
C GLU A 97 15.24 -2.36 -2.47
N LEU A 98 13.95 -1.99 -2.52
CA LEU A 98 13.53 -0.59 -2.62
C LEU A 98 13.62 0.17 -1.31
N TYR A 99 13.31 -0.49 -0.20
CA TYR A 99 13.10 0.20 1.07
C TYR A 99 14.02 -0.28 2.20
N GLY A 100 14.84 -1.33 1.99
CA GLY A 100 15.59 -2.00 3.05
C GLY A 100 14.65 -2.73 4.01
N ASP A 101 15.04 -2.81 5.28
CA ASP A 101 14.11 -3.19 6.34
C ASP A 101 13.11 -2.03 6.57
N VAL A 102 11.83 -2.33 6.35
CA VAL A 102 10.68 -1.47 6.68
C VAL A 102 9.84 -2.15 7.73
#